data_AF-A0A9P3A9P0-F1
#
_entry.id   AF-A0A9P3A9P0-F1
#
_cell.length_a   1.000
_cell.length_b   1.000
_cell.length_c   1.000
_cell.angle_alpha   90.00
_cell.angle_beta   90.00
_cell.angle_gamma   90.00
#
_symmetry.space_group_name_H-M   'P 1'
#
loop_
_entity.id
_entity.type
_entity.pdbx_description
1 polymer ?
#
loop_
_entity_poly.entity_id
_entity_poly.type
_entity_poly.pdbx_seq_one_letter_code
_entity_poly.pdbx_strand_id
1 'polypeptide(L)'
;MKTNFDRWVDALIARYKLPTPPGKQFEDEVYRFMVNDDIPVKIYGERDGCIYLHSTLGAYQDKYEGFNRELLQANDFSLKNPA
;
A
#
# COMPACT_ATOMS: atom_id res chain seq x y z
N MET A 1 9.35 22.87 -2.61
CA MET A 1 9.72 22.55 -1.22
C MET A 1 9.10 21.21 -0.87
N LYS A 2 9.86 20.23 -0.35
CA LYS A 2 9.33 18.89 -0.03
C LYS A 2 8.40 18.95 1.20
N THR A 3 7.22 18.34 1.10
CA THR A 3 6.26 18.21 2.20
C THR A 3 6.71 17.15 3.21
N ASN A 4 6.06 17.06 4.38
CA ASN A 4 6.30 15.97 5.33
C ASN A 4 5.98 14.60 4.72
N PHE A 5 4.96 14.53 3.86
CA PHE A 5 4.63 13.33 3.10
C PHE A 5 5.77 12.94 2.15
N ASP A 6 6.30 13.89 1.38
CA ASP A 6 7.43 13.63 0.47
C ASP A 6 8.66 13.11 1.23
N ARG A 7 8.95 13.68 2.41
CA ARG A 7 10.07 13.23 3.26
C ARG A 7 9.86 11.83 3.82
N TRP A 8 8.62 11.50 4.20
CA TRP A 8 8.27 10.16 4.68
C TRP A 8 8.41 9.12 3.56
N VAL A 9 7.98 9.47 2.34
CA VAL A 9 8.15 8.64 1.14
C VAL A 9 9.64 8.44 0.82
N ASP A 10 10.45 9.50 0.84
CA ASP A 10 11.91 9.39 0.64
C ASP A 10 12.55 8.41 1.65
N ALA A 11 12.12 8.47 2.93
CA ALA A 11 12.63 7.58 3.98
C ALA A 11 12.25 6.11 3.72
N LEU A 12 11.02 5.85 3.24
CA LEU A 12 10.57 4.52 2.81
C LEU A 12 11.43 3.98 1.67
N ILE A 13 11.65 4.80 0.63
CA ILE A 13 12.49 4.44 -0.52
C ILE A 13 13.89 4.04 -0.04
N ALA A 14 14.51 4.86 0.82
CA ALA A 14 15.84 4.58 1.35
C ALA A 14 15.87 3.32 2.23
N ARG A 15 14.89 3.15 3.12
CA ARG A 15 14.83 2.04 4.10
C ARG A 15 14.64 0.68 3.46
N TYR A 16 13.84 0.62 2.40
CA TYR A 16 13.47 -0.62 1.71
C TYR A 16 14.14 -0.78 0.34
N LYS A 17 15.03 0.16 -0.04
CA LYS A 17 15.73 0.18 -1.34
C LYS A 17 14.76 0.06 -2.52
N LEU A 18 13.62 0.74 -2.41
CA LEU A 18 12.59 0.68 -3.44
C LEU A 18 13.05 1.42 -4.70
N PRO A 19 12.61 1.00 -5.90
CA PRO A 19 12.88 1.77 -7.10
C PRO A 19 12.27 3.17 -6.95
N THR A 20 13.03 4.19 -7.38
CA THR A 20 12.53 5.57 -7.38
C THR A 20 11.29 5.62 -8.27
N PRO A 21 10.13 6.02 -7.75
CA PRO A 21 8.89 5.97 -8.50
C PRO A 21 8.99 6.90 -9.71
N PRO A 22 8.46 6.50 -10.88
CA PRO A 22 8.26 7.46 -11.96
C PRO A 22 7.35 8.53 -11.40
N GLY A 23 7.77 9.79 -11.46
CA GLY A 23 7.14 10.88 -10.73
C GLY A 23 5.61 10.86 -10.83
N LYS A 24 4.96 11.28 -9.75
CA LYS A 24 3.67 11.96 -9.71
C LYS A 24 2.78 11.82 -10.97
N GLN A 25 1.96 10.76 -11.02
CA GLN A 25 1.16 10.39 -12.21
C GLN A 25 -0.26 11.01 -12.25
N PHE A 26 -0.78 11.52 -11.13
CA PHE A 26 -2.15 12.05 -10.99
C PHE A 26 -2.15 13.24 -9.99
N GLU A 27 -3.11 14.17 -10.09
CA GLU A 27 -3.15 15.36 -9.21
C GLU A 27 -3.31 15.03 -7.71
N ASP A 28 -3.99 13.93 -7.36
CA ASP A 28 -4.15 13.44 -5.97
C ASP A 28 -3.06 12.40 -5.59
N GLU A 29 -1.83 12.71 -6.01
CA GLU A 29 -0.69 11.82 -6.20
C GLU A 29 -0.57 10.49 -5.44
N VAL A 30 -0.34 9.48 -6.27
CA VAL A 30 -0.10 8.09 -5.92
C VAL A 30 1.39 7.78 -6.12
N TYR A 31 2.14 7.52 -5.06
CA TYR A 31 3.44 6.86 -5.22
C TYR A 31 3.20 5.36 -5.40
N ARG A 32 3.73 4.78 -6.48
CA ARG A 32 3.65 3.34 -6.73
C ARG A 32 5.01 2.70 -6.56
N PHE A 33 5.07 1.67 -5.73
CA PHE A 33 6.24 0.85 -5.49
C PHE A 33 5.96 -0.60 -5.87
N MET A 34 7.02 -1.31 -6.26
CA MET A 34 7.04 -2.76 -6.28
C MET A 34 7.82 -3.21 -5.05
N VAL A 35 7.18 -3.97 -4.17
CA VAL A 35 7.83 -4.60 -3.02
C VAL A 35 8.13 -6.05 -3.41
N ASN A 36 9.34 -6.54 -3.11
CA ASN A 36 9.80 -7.89 -3.44
C ASN A 36 9.69 -8.28 -4.93
N ASP A 37 9.76 -7.28 -5.83
CA ASP A 37 9.66 -7.41 -7.29
C ASP A 37 8.29 -7.88 -7.84
N ASP A 38 7.32 -8.21 -6.99
CA ASP A 38 6.04 -8.81 -7.42
C ASP A 38 4.79 -8.19 -6.78
N ILE A 39 4.90 -7.50 -5.63
CA ILE A 39 3.74 -6.93 -4.94
C ILE A 39 3.62 -5.43 -5.26
N PRO A 40 2.62 -5.00 -6.05
CA PRO A 40 2.40 -3.59 -6.33
C PRO A 40 1.74 -2.90 -5.13
N VAL A 41 2.47 -1.99 -4.49
CA VAL A 41 1.94 -1.14 -3.41
C VAL A 41 1.74 0.27 -3.93
N LYS A 42 0.54 0.82 -3.73
CA LYS A 42 0.18 2.20 -4.01
C LYS A 42 0.04 2.93 -2.67
N ILE A 43 0.67 4.10 -2.60
CA ILE A 43 0.62 4.99 -1.44
C ILE A 43 -0.11 6.26 -1.86
N TYR A 44 -1.16 6.60 -1.13
CA TYR A 44 -1.95 7.81 -1.34
C TYR A 44 -1.79 8.72 -0.13
N GLY A 45 -1.58 10.01 -0.38
CA GLY A 45 -1.81 11.06 0.60
C GLY A 45 -3.14 11.71 0.29
N GLU A 46 -4.09 11.64 1.22
CA GLU A 46 -5.43 12.20 1.02
C GLU A 46 -5.57 13.59 1.64
N ARG A 47 -6.61 14.32 1.22
CA ARG A 47 -6.87 15.69 1.68
C ARG A 47 -7.29 15.77 3.15
N ASP A 48 -7.69 14.65 3.73
CA ASP A 48 -8.02 14.49 5.15
C ASP A 48 -6.77 14.34 6.05
N GLY A 49 -5.57 14.34 5.47
CA GLY A 49 -4.32 14.18 6.20
C GLY A 49 -3.96 12.72 6.50
N CYS A 50 -4.73 11.75 5.99
CA CYS A 50 -4.44 10.34 6.11
C CYS A 50 -3.51 9.85 4.99
N ILE A 51 -2.79 8.78 5.29
CA ILE A 51 -1.96 8.04 4.33
C ILE A 51 -2.58 6.66 4.15
N TYR A 52 -2.82 6.27 2.90
CA TYR A 52 -3.37 4.97 2.55
C TYR A 52 -2.32 4.11 1.87
N LEU A 53 -2.20 2.87 2.31
CA LEU A 53 -1.36 1.82 1.72
C LEU A 53 -2.28 0.78 1.08
N HIS A 54 -2.25 0.66 -0.23
CA HIS A 54 -3.09 -0.27 -0.98
C HIS A 54 -2.25 -1.23 -1.80
N SER A 55 -2.56 -2.52 -1.75
CA SER A 55 -1.94 -3.52 -2.61
C SER A 55 -3.00 -4.36 -3.30
N THR A 56 -2.71 -4.76 -4.54
CA THR A 56 -3.55 -5.72 -5.27
C THR A 56 -2.87 -7.08 -5.24
N LEU A 57 -3.45 -8.03 -4.51
CA LEU A 57 -2.89 -9.38 -4.34
C LEU A 57 -3.14 -10.31 -5.55
N GLY A 58 -4.03 -9.92 -6.46
CA GLY A 58 -4.37 -10.68 -7.65
C GLY A 58 -5.84 -10.56 -8.01
N ALA A 59 -6.28 -11.41 -8.94
CA ALA A 59 -7.69 -11.56 -9.28
C ALA A 59 -8.31 -12.70 -8.47
N TYR A 60 -9.48 -12.46 -7.90
CA TYR A 60 -10.27 -13.52 -7.28
C TYR A 60 -10.65 -14.56 -8.34
N GLN A 61 -10.48 -15.84 -8.02
CA GLN A 61 -10.92 -16.95 -8.85
C GLN A 61 -12.05 -17.68 -8.12
N ASP A 62 -13.22 -17.79 -8.73
CA ASP A 62 -14.45 -18.43 -8.20
C ASP A 62 -14.35 -19.95 -7.97
N LYS A 63 -13.13 -20.48 -7.75
CA LYS A 63 -12.87 -21.92 -7.65
C LYS A 63 -12.91 -22.46 -6.21
N TYR A 64 -12.98 -21.58 -5.21
CA TYR A 64 -13.02 -21.97 -3.80
C TYR A 64 -14.08 -21.17 -3.04
N GLU A 65 -15.21 -21.83 -2.72
CA GLU A 65 -16.32 -21.23 -1.97
C GLU A 65 -15.93 -20.79 -0.55
N GLY A 66 -14.95 -21.47 0.07
CA GLY A 66 -14.47 -21.15 1.41
C GLY A 66 -13.62 -19.87 1.48
N PHE A 67 -13.08 -19.40 0.34
CA PHE A 67 -12.09 -18.32 0.29
C PHE A 67 -12.60 -17.03 0.92
N ASN A 68 -13.82 -16.63 0.58
CA ASN A 68 -14.40 -15.38 1.04
C ASN A 68 -14.63 -15.40 2.56
N ARG A 69 -15.05 -16.55 3.10
CA ARG A 69 -15.24 -16.70 4.54
C ARG A 69 -13.92 -16.60 5.29
N GLU A 70 -12.88 -17.27 4.80
CA GLU A 70 -11.54 -17.23 5.41
C GLU A 70 -10.93 -15.83 5.32
N LEU A 71 -11.09 -15.14 4.19
CA LEU A 71 -10.62 -13.77 4.00
C LEU A 71 -11.34 -12.80 4.97
N LEU A 72 -12.64 -12.99 5.20
CA LEU A 72 -13.40 -12.19 6.17
C LEU A 72 -12.95 -12.47 7.60
N GLN A 73 -12.74 -13.74 7.97
CA GLN A 73 -12.23 -14.13 9.29
C GLN A 73 -10.83 -13.56 9.57
N ALA A 74 -9.98 -13.38 8.55
CA ALA A 74 -8.68 -12.74 8.72
C ALA A 74 -8.79 -11.27 9.17
N ASN A 75 -9.95 -10.62 8.98
CA ASN A 75 -10.26 -9.28 9.44
C ASN A 75 -10.96 -9.25 10.81
N ASP A 76 -11.10 -10.40 11.50
CA ASP A 76 -11.68 -10.46 12.82
C ASP A 76 -10.96 -9.48 13.77
N PHE A 77 -11.77 -8.81 14.60
CA PHE A 77 -11.28 -7.83 15.54
C PHE A 77 -10.17 -8.43 16.40
N SER A 78 -9.01 -7.80 16.37
CA SER A 78 -7.90 -8.16 17.23
C SER A 78 -7.19 -6.89 17.68
N LEU A 79 -6.83 -6.85 18.97
CA LEU A 79 -5.82 -5.93 19.46
C LEU A 79 -4.45 -6.48 19.07
N LYS A 80 -4.17 -6.57 17.76
CA LYS A 80 -2.81 -6.80 17.30
C LYS A 80 -2.01 -5.58 17.72
N ASN A 81 -1.00 -5.78 18.58
CA ASN A 81 0.03 -4.78 18.75
C ASN A 81 0.60 -4.47 17.36
N PRO A 82 0.74 -3.20 16.96
CA PRO A 82 1.56 -2.89 15.79
C PRO A 82 2.95 -3.45 16.08
N ALA A 83 3.39 -4.40 15.24
CA ALA A 83 4.72 -4.99 15.33
C ALA A 83 5.80 -3.96 14.97
#